data_AF-A0A962NX36-F1
#
_entry.id   AF-A0A962NX36-F1
#
_cell.length_a   1.000
_cell.length_b   1.000
_cell.length_c   1.000
_cell.angle_alpha   90.00
_cell.angle_beta   90.00
_cell.angle_gamma   90.00
#
_symmetry.space_group_name_H-M   'P 1'
#
loop_
_entity.id
_entity.type
_entity.pdbx_description
1 polymer ?
#
loop_
_entity_poly.entity_id
_entity_poly.type
_entity_poly.pdbx_seq_one_letter_code
_entity_poly.pdbx_strand_id
1 'polypeptide(L)'
;MVAIKISEQNLVQNLRFAFTDAKVLIAELMQNSRRAGASHICINFDEEHHALTFIDDGCGIADFEPMFTIAETGWNESVQDEESPFGMGFISTLFYADEIEIISLNQHIRFHTKDALTLADIHMTSSGVSPFYQGTQITLFGICLDFAVIKDAVALYARGFPIPVMFNNKEMERPHAIDSMSFEQSSIGLVHLNLSWEIVYYLQGIPVGSNHRTHIVAKATVVHLSNQFKGNMPDRSRLFDEKNSDKLISHTIHQMQNQRLTLLRDELSVEDFADQYWNIASNLKLLDLFEAHSYIPSRILGSIYSTPCVSFSYGRTNYIGTRQLGVHKSQIESGEIVLFTNPPTTVDDGIWHTAILAKTLGWVFIDTKFLPEAHWAKKYIVDLGELNVSLAYSALSSTYFFGAQANVRVVLCDSYTLSYDKHQVVINDLAVYWQGKLIVPQYSNGIESLCQVEDYFFDDTFDGTLLAEDEKLLQRLIRSERIRLTSGSQVDILKEILADSIKLFPALANSSFLVKFDDKLDSEIEQM
;
A
#
# COMPACT_ATOMS: atom_id res chain seq x y z
N MET A 1 -13.79 -60.46 -8.78
CA MET A 1 -14.30 -59.22 -9.39
C MET A 1 -14.71 -58.31 -8.24
N VAL A 2 -14.12 -57.12 -8.13
CA VAL A 2 -14.45 -56.15 -7.07
C VAL A 2 -15.06 -54.95 -7.76
N ALA A 3 -16.20 -54.48 -7.25
CA ALA A 3 -16.92 -53.32 -7.75
C ALA A 3 -17.01 -52.27 -6.64
N ILE A 4 -17.05 -51.00 -7.04
CA ILE A 4 -17.31 -49.89 -6.13
C ILE A 4 -18.73 -50.05 -5.58
N LYS A 5 -18.90 -49.89 -4.27
CA LYS A 5 -20.19 -49.90 -3.57
C LYS A 5 -20.31 -48.65 -2.71
N ILE A 6 -21.52 -48.13 -2.57
CA ILE A 6 -21.82 -46.98 -1.72
C ILE A 6 -22.42 -47.48 -0.41
N SER A 7 -22.04 -46.87 0.70
CA SER A 7 -22.72 -47.03 1.98
C SER A 7 -23.52 -45.77 2.24
N GLU A 8 -24.81 -45.80 1.96
CA GLU A 8 -25.70 -44.62 1.98
C GLU A 8 -25.71 -43.92 3.34
N GLN A 9 -25.91 -44.68 4.42
CA GLN A 9 -25.88 -44.13 5.78
C GLN A 9 -24.55 -43.45 6.13
N ASN A 10 -23.42 -44.10 5.80
CA ASN A 10 -22.10 -43.51 6.06
C ASN A 10 -21.83 -42.31 5.15
N LEU A 11 -22.34 -42.29 3.91
CA LEU A 11 -22.21 -41.16 3.01
C LEU A 11 -22.94 -39.94 3.60
N VAL A 12 -24.21 -40.08 3.96
CA VAL A 12 -25.04 -39.01 4.54
C VAL A 12 -24.42 -38.45 5.82
N GLN A 13 -23.96 -39.32 6.73
CA GLN A 13 -23.31 -38.90 7.97
C GLN A 13 -22.00 -38.13 7.74
N ASN A 14 -21.24 -38.48 6.70
CA ASN A 14 -19.96 -37.85 6.40
C ASN A 14 -20.09 -36.58 5.55
N LEU A 15 -21.22 -36.36 4.87
CA LEU A 15 -21.45 -35.15 4.05
C LEU A 15 -21.31 -33.86 4.85
N ARG A 16 -21.62 -33.86 6.15
CA ARG A 16 -21.42 -32.69 7.03
C ARG A 16 -19.99 -32.14 7.00
N PHE A 17 -18.99 -33.01 6.81
CA PHE A 17 -17.58 -32.62 6.78
C PHE A 17 -17.14 -32.03 5.44
N ALA A 18 -17.99 -32.15 4.42
CA ALA A 18 -17.74 -31.60 3.09
C ALA A 18 -18.16 -30.12 2.99
N PHE A 19 -19.08 -29.65 3.85
CA PHE A 19 -19.48 -28.24 3.92
C PHE A 19 -18.55 -27.47 4.86
N THR A 20 -17.88 -26.43 4.35
CA THR A 20 -16.82 -25.75 5.12
C THR A 20 -17.34 -24.75 6.13
N ASP A 21 -18.53 -24.18 5.92
CA ASP A 21 -19.09 -23.12 6.76
C ASP A 21 -20.63 -23.13 6.73
N ALA A 22 -21.27 -22.96 7.89
CA ALA A 22 -22.72 -22.84 8.02
C ALA A 22 -23.28 -21.69 7.19
N LYS A 23 -22.49 -20.62 6.96
CA LYS A 23 -22.89 -19.49 6.11
C LYS A 23 -23.13 -19.89 4.67
N VAL A 24 -22.58 -21.00 4.17
CA VAL A 24 -22.75 -21.40 2.76
C VAL A 24 -24.20 -21.72 2.42
N LEU A 25 -25.00 -22.20 3.38
CA LEU A 25 -26.44 -22.45 3.15
C LEU A 25 -27.15 -21.20 2.64
N ILE A 26 -26.73 -20.00 3.07
CA ILE A 26 -27.32 -18.73 2.66
C ILE A 26 -27.04 -18.50 1.17
N ALA A 27 -25.80 -18.70 0.73
CA ALA A 27 -25.43 -18.59 -0.68
C ALA A 27 -26.16 -19.61 -1.56
N GLU A 28 -26.29 -20.86 -1.09
CA GLU A 28 -26.98 -21.93 -1.81
C GLU A 28 -28.47 -21.64 -2.00
N LEU A 29 -29.16 -21.22 -0.94
CA LEU A 29 -30.58 -20.86 -1.02
C LEU A 29 -30.80 -19.62 -1.89
N MET A 30 -29.92 -18.61 -1.79
CA MET A 30 -29.96 -17.45 -2.68
C MET A 30 -29.81 -17.87 -4.16
N GLN A 31 -28.82 -18.71 -4.46
CA GLN A 31 -28.60 -19.20 -5.82
C GLN A 31 -29.80 -20.00 -6.36
N ASN A 32 -30.44 -20.82 -5.52
CA ASN A 32 -31.62 -21.60 -5.92
C ASN A 32 -32.80 -20.70 -6.28
N SER A 33 -33.07 -19.65 -5.50
CA SER A 33 -34.10 -18.66 -5.84
C SER A 33 -33.82 -17.99 -7.19
N ARG A 34 -32.56 -17.61 -7.48
CA ARG A 34 -32.19 -17.08 -8.81
C ARG A 34 -32.40 -18.11 -9.92
N ARG A 35 -32.02 -19.38 -9.71
CA ARG A 35 -32.25 -20.46 -10.70
C ARG A 35 -33.73 -20.71 -10.94
N ALA A 36 -34.58 -20.47 -9.94
CA ALA A 36 -36.04 -20.48 -10.07
C ALA A 36 -36.60 -19.30 -10.89
N GLY A 37 -35.75 -18.37 -11.34
CA GLY A 37 -36.17 -17.17 -12.06
C GLY A 37 -36.81 -16.10 -11.17
N ALA A 38 -36.54 -16.11 -9.86
CA ALA A 38 -37.02 -15.09 -8.94
C ALA A 38 -36.53 -13.69 -9.34
N SER A 39 -37.39 -12.69 -9.13
CA SER A 39 -37.05 -11.28 -9.32
C SER A 39 -36.42 -10.66 -8.07
N HIS A 40 -36.67 -11.24 -6.89
CA HIS A 40 -36.09 -10.80 -5.62
C HIS A 40 -36.10 -11.94 -4.58
N ILE A 41 -35.35 -11.75 -3.49
CA ILE A 41 -35.32 -12.70 -2.36
C ILE A 41 -35.51 -11.93 -1.06
N CYS A 42 -36.38 -12.42 -0.19
CA CYS A 42 -36.56 -11.93 1.17
C CYS A 42 -36.03 -12.94 2.17
N ILE A 43 -35.06 -12.52 2.99
CA ILE A 43 -34.44 -13.30 4.05
C ILE A 43 -34.81 -12.68 5.39
N ASN A 44 -35.45 -13.44 6.27
CA ASN A 44 -35.87 -12.97 7.59
C ASN A 44 -35.29 -13.86 8.68
N PHE A 45 -34.58 -13.27 9.64
CA PHE A 45 -34.10 -13.95 10.83
C PHE A 45 -34.87 -13.47 12.06
N ASP A 46 -35.56 -14.41 12.70
CA ASP A 46 -36.21 -14.24 14.00
C ASP A 46 -35.28 -14.78 15.10
N GLU A 47 -34.69 -13.86 15.86
CA GLU A 47 -33.76 -14.18 16.96
C GLU A 47 -34.47 -14.86 18.14
N GLU A 48 -35.74 -14.55 18.39
CA GLU A 48 -36.49 -15.11 19.53
C GLU A 48 -36.78 -16.59 19.30
N HIS A 49 -37.13 -16.95 18.06
CA HIS A 49 -37.47 -18.32 17.68
C HIS A 49 -36.33 -19.08 16.99
N HIS A 50 -35.15 -18.46 16.85
CA HIS A 50 -34.00 -18.99 16.09
C HIS A 50 -34.42 -19.52 14.71
N ALA A 51 -35.22 -18.74 13.98
CA ALA A 51 -35.80 -19.15 12.70
C ALA A 51 -35.28 -18.27 11.55
N LEU A 52 -34.64 -18.88 10.57
CA LEU A 52 -34.17 -18.22 9.35
C LEU A 52 -35.06 -18.60 8.17
N THR A 53 -35.77 -17.63 7.61
CA THR A 53 -36.74 -17.81 6.52
C THR A 53 -36.22 -17.22 5.24
N PHE A 54 -36.25 -17.99 4.16
CA PHE A 54 -35.96 -17.57 2.79
C PHE A 54 -37.24 -17.60 1.99
N ILE A 55 -37.50 -16.54 1.23
CA ILE A 55 -38.72 -16.35 0.48
C ILE A 55 -38.35 -15.79 -0.89
N ASP A 56 -38.74 -16.46 -1.97
CA ASP A 56 -38.55 -15.99 -3.34
C ASP A 56 -39.83 -16.08 -4.18
N ASP A 57 -39.92 -15.27 -5.21
CA ASP A 57 -41.06 -15.19 -6.13
C ASP A 57 -40.86 -15.99 -7.44
N GLY A 58 -39.99 -17.01 -7.41
CA GLY A 58 -39.63 -17.81 -8.57
C GLY A 58 -40.72 -18.78 -9.04
N CYS A 59 -40.32 -19.77 -9.87
CA CYS A 59 -41.24 -20.77 -10.41
C CYS A 59 -41.80 -21.75 -9.37
N GLY A 60 -41.23 -21.79 -8.16
CA GLY A 60 -41.56 -22.78 -7.14
C GLY A 60 -41.07 -24.19 -7.49
N ILE A 61 -41.46 -25.16 -6.67
CA ILE A 61 -40.99 -26.54 -6.71
C ILE A 61 -42.19 -27.47 -6.78
N ALA A 62 -42.32 -28.18 -7.91
CA ALA A 62 -43.44 -29.08 -8.16
C ALA A 62 -43.21 -30.50 -7.63
N ASP A 63 -41.95 -30.88 -7.44
CA ASP A 63 -41.55 -32.16 -6.87
C ASP A 63 -40.35 -31.91 -5.93
N PHE A 64 -40.53 -32.24 -4.66
CA PHE A 64 -39.48 -32.08 -3.65
C PHE A 64 -38.45 -33.21 -3.69
N GLU A 65 -38.73 -34.36 -4.31
CA GLU A 65 -37.85 -35.54 -4.29
C GLU A 65 -36.41 -35.22 -4.74
N PRO A 66 -36.17 -34.50 -5.86
CA PRO A 66 -34.81 -34.15 -6.29
C PRO A 66 -34.04 -33.25 -5.31
N MET A 67 -34.69 -32.56 -4.38
CA MET A 67 -34.00 -31.78 -3.33
C MET A 67 -33.37 -32.68 -2.25
N PHE A 68 -33.97 -33.85 -2.04
CA PHE A 68 -33.55 -34.82 -1.02
C PHE A 68 -32.69 -35.95 -1.62
N THR A 69 -32.61 -36.07 -2.94
CA THR A 69 -31.72 -37.04 -3.60
C THR A 69 -30.31 -36.48 -3.79
N ILE A 70 -29.34 -37.08 -3.08
CA ILE A 70 -27.95 -36.64 -3.11
C ILE A 70 -27.37 -36.79 -4.52
N ALA A 71 -26.76 -35.71 -5.01
CA ALA A 71 -26.13 -35.63 -6.33
C ALA A 71 -27.10 -35.73 -7.52
N GLU A 72 -28.39 -35.56 -7.28
CA GLU A 72 -29.40 -35.36 -8.32
C GLU A 72 -29.85 -33.90 -8.37
N THR A 73 -30.22 -33.43 -9.55
CA THR A 73 -30.71 -32.06 -9.73
C THR A 73 -32.04 -32.06 -10.47
N GLY A 74 -33.03 -31.39 -9.89
CA GLY A 74 -34.34 -31.17 -10.52
C GLY A 74 -34.39 -29.98 -11.48
N TRP A 75 -33.25 -29.32 -11.73
CA TRP A 75 -33.20 -28.18 -12.66
C TRP A 75 -33.27 -28.64 -14.11
N ASN A 76 -33.79 -27.80 -15.00
CA ASN A 76 -33.86 -28.11 -16.43
C ASN A 76 -32.46 -28.19 -17.09
N GLU A 77 -32.38 -28.77 -18.29
CA GLU A 77 -31.13 -28.95 -19.03
C GLU A 77 -30.36 -27.63 -19.24
N SER A 78 -31.06 -26.53 -19.51
CA SER A 78 -30.44 -25.20 -19.70
C SER A 78 -29.66 -24.75 -18.45
N VAL A 79 -30.26 -24.87 -17.26
CA VAL A 79 -29.60 -24.52 -15.99
C VAL A 79 -28.49 -25.51 -15.68
N GLN A 80 -28.65 -26.79 -16.03
CA GLN A 80 -27.60 -27.79 -15.84
C GLN A 80 -26.35 -27.50 -16.67
N ASP A 81 -26.53 -27.14 -17.94
CA ASP A 81 -25.45 -26.82 -18.87
C ASP A 81 -24.74 -25.51 -18.48
N GLU A 82 -25.49 -24.49 -18.09
CA GLU A 82 -24.94 -23.17 -17.77
C GLU A 82 -24.26 -23.13 -16.39
N GLU A 83 -24.84 -23.78 -15.39
CA GLU A 83 -24.46 -23.56 -13.99
C GLU A 83 -23.94 -24.80 -13.26
N SER A 84 -24.11 -25.98 -13.87
CA SER A 84 -23.70 -27.28 -13.34
C SER A 84 -24.07 -27.47 -11.86
N PRO A 85 -25.37 -27.39 -11.49
CA PRO A 85 -25.83 -27.62 -10.14
C PRO A 85 -25.45 -29.03 -9.69
N PHE A 86 -24.83 -29.15 -8.52
CA PHE A 86 -24.27 -30.43 -8.04
C PHE A 86 -25.28 -31.31 -7.28
N GLY A 87 -26.50 -30.82 -7.03
CA GLY A 87 -27.51 -31.61 -6.32
C GLY A 87 -27.22 -31.86 -4.83
N MET A 88 -26.43 -30.98 -4.20
CA MET A 88 -26.02 -31.14 -2.79
C MET A 88 -26.22 -29.88 -1.93
N GLY A 89 -26.52 -28.73 -2.56
CA GLY A 89 -26.60 -27.43 -1.86
C GLY A 89 -27.68 -27.40 -0.78
N PHE A 90 -28.88 -27.90 -1.08
CA PHE A 90 -29.98 -27.97 -0.11
C PHE A 90 -29.67 -28.90 1.07
N ILE A 91 -28.99 -30.02 0.83
CA ILE A 91 -28.61 -30.99 1.87
C ILE A 91 -27.77 -30.35 2.97
N SER A 92 -27.03 -29.27 2.69
CA SER A 92 -26.30 -28.51 3.71
C SER A 92 -27.20 -28.02 4.86
N THR A 93 -28.46 -27.66 4.55
CA THR A 93 -29.42 -27.15 5.53
C THR A 93 -29.77 -28.18 6.61
N LEU A 94 -29.75 -29.47 6.28
CA LEU A 94 -30.04 -30.57 7.21
C LEU A 94 -29.03 -30.64 8.36
N PHE A 95 -27.83 -30.08 8.19
CA PHE A 95 -26.78 -30.12 9.22
C PHE A 95 -26.77 -28.91 10.15
N TYR A 96 -27.51 -27.85 9.83
CA TYR A 96 -27.46 -26.56 10.54
C TYR A 96 -28.80 -26.11 11.14
N ALA A 97 -29.88 -26.86 10.93
CA ALA A 97 -31.19 -26.62 11.50
C ALA A 97 -31.69 -27.87 12.26
N ASP A 98 -32.56 -27.68 13.25
CA ASP A 98 -33.23 -28.76 13.97
C ASP A 98 -34.49 -29.26 13.23
N GLU A 99 -35.18 -28.33 12.57
CA GLU A 99 -36.41 -28.58 11.81
C GLU A 99 -36.44 -27.68 10.58
N ILE A 100 -36.96 -28.20 9.47
CA ILE A 100 -37.11 -27.46 8.22
C ILE A 100 -38.57 -27.50 7.79
N GLU A 101 -39.08 -26.35 7.34
CA GLU A 101 -40.37 -26.22 6.69
C GLU A 101 -40.18 -25.69 5.27
N ILE A 102 -40.85 -26.30 4.30
CA ILE A 102 -40.86 -25.87 2.90
C ILE A 102 -42.30 -25.70 2.44
N ILE A 103 -42.60 -24.54 1.86
CA ILE A 103 -43.89 -24.20 1.25
C ILE A 103 -43.63 -23.77 -0.19
N SER A 104 -44.21 -24.47 -1.17
CA SER A 104 -44.11 -24.10 -2.58
C SER A 104 -45.24 -24.72 -3.39
N LEU A 105 -45.83 -23.99 -4.36
CA LEU A 105 -46.84 -24.51 -5.30
C LEU A 105 -47.95 -25.38 -4.65
N ASN A 106 -48.53 -24.93 -3.53
CA ASN A 106 -49.53 -25.62 -2.70
C ASN A 106 -49.05 -26.89 -1.97
N GLN A 107 -47.75 -27.17 -2.01
CA GLN A 107 -47.10 -28.22 -1.26
C GLN A 107 -46.54 -27.66 0.05
N HIS A 108 -46.60 -28.48 1.10
CA HIS A 108 -46.08 -28.14 2.42
C HIS A 108 -45.45 -29.39 3.04
N ILE A 109 -44.18 -29.28 3.42
CA ILE A 109 -43.50 -30.27 4.27
C ILE A 109 -42.89 -29.58 5.47
N ARG A 110 -42.89 -30.29 6.59
CA ARG A 110 -42.22 -29.87 7.82
C ARG A 110 -41.70 -31.11 8.53
N PHE A 111 -40.41 -31.15 8.85
CA PHE A 111 -39.75 -32.35 9.35
C PHE A 111 -38.51 -32.01 10.20
N HIS A 112 -38.18 -32.89 11.15
CA HIS A 112 -36.94 -32.81 11.91
C HIS A 112 -35.76 -33.29 11.05
N THR A 113 -34.68 -32.52 11.03
CA THR A 113 -33.49 -32.83 10.22
C THR A 113 -32.82 -34.14 10.64
N LYS A 114 -32.87 -34.48 11.93
CA LYS A 114 -32.35 -35.75 12.46
C LYS A 114 -33.02 -36.96 11.82
N ASP A 115 -34.31 -36.90 11.55
CA ASP A 115 -35.07 -38.00 10.95
C ASP A 115 -34.64 -38.16 9.48
N ALA A 116 -34.58 -37.06 8.73
CA ALA A 116 -34.10 -37.04 7.35
C ALA A 116 -32.65 -37.57 7.22
N LEU A 117 -31.76 -37.20 8.15
CA LEU A 117 -30.37 -37.70 8.19
C LEU A 117 -30.26 -39.18 8.52
N THR A 118 -31.31 -39.80 9.09
CA THR A 118 -31.41 -41.25 9.27
C THR A 118 -32.05 -41.99 8.08
N LEU A 119 -32.34 -41.27 6.99
CA LEU A 119 -33.06 -41.78 5.81
C LEU A 119 -34.51 -42.21 6.13
N ALA A 120 -35.15 -41.55 7.11
CA ALA A 120 -36.57 -41.75 7.37
C ALA A 120 -37.43 -41.04 6.31
N ASP A 121 -38.62 -41.60 6.03
CA ASP A 121 -39.56 -41.02 5.08
C ASP A 121 -40.05 -39.64 5.56
N ILE A 122 -40.02 -38.66 4.66
CA ILE A 122 -40.59 -37.32 4.89
C ILE A 122 -41.99 -37.29 4.29
N HIS A 123 -43.01 -37.09 5.14
CA HIS A 123 -44.41 -37.09 4.70
C HIS A 123 -44.89 -35.67 4.33
N MET A 124 -45.62 -35.57 3.21
CA MET A 124 -46.33 -34.37 2.80
C MET A 124 -47.36 -33.95 3.86
N THR A 125 -47.26 -32.73 4.36
CA THR A 125 -48.28 -32.15 5.24
C THR A 125 -49.45 -31.72 4.36
N SER A 126 -50.47 -32.56 4.26
CA SER A 126 -51.67 -32.27 3.49
C SER A 126 -52.55 -31.26 4.25
N SER A 127 -52.15 -29.99 4.29
CA SER A 127 -52.98 -28.93 4.85
C SER A 127 -53.78 -28.28 3.72
N GLY A 128 -55.10 -28.56 3.68
CA GLY A 128 -56.01 -28.20 2.58
C GLY A 128 -56.24 -26.71 2.32
N VAL A 129 -55.42 -25.81 2.86
CA VAL A 129 -55.30 -24.40 2.47
C VAL A 129 -53.87 -23.94 2.76
N SER A 130 -52.91 -24.42 1.97
CA SER A 130 -51.61 -23.73 1.88
C SER A 130 -51.87 -22.37 1.21
N PRO A 131 -51.40 -21.23 1.75
CA PRO A 131 -51.48 -19.98 1.03
C PRO A 131 -50.77 -20.18 -0.32
N PHE A 132 -51.48 -19.97 -1.43
CA PHE A 132 -50.85 -20.03 -2.76
C PHE A 132 -49.71 -19.02 -2.77
N TYR A 133 -48.50 -19.54 -2.68
CA TYR A 133 -47.29 -18.75 -2.70
C TYR A 133 -46.70 -18.93 -4.09
N GLN A 134 -46.68 -17.83 -4.86
CA GLN A 134 -45.93 -17.80 -6.10
C GLN A 134 -44.44 -17.81 -5.70
N GLY A 135 -43.78 -18.95 -5.92
CA GLY A 135 -42.37 -19.18 -5.56
C GLY A 135 -42.17 -20.18 -4.42
N THR A 136 -41.16 -19.94 -3.58
CA THR A 136 -40.74 -20.88 -2.53
C THR A 136 -40.49 -20.15 -1.22
N GLN A 137 -40.98 -20.72 -0.12
CA GLN A 137 -40.58 -20.37 1.24
C GLN A 137 -39.87 -21.56 1.90
N ILE A 138 -38.69 -21.32 2.45
CA ILE A 138 -37.94 -22.29 3.26
C ILE A 138 -37.65 -21.67 4.62
N THR A 139 -38.13 -22.29 5.69
CA THR A 139 -37.86 -21.88 7.07
C THR A 139 -36.96 -22.90 7.75
N LEU A 140 -35.83 -22.43 8.29
CA LEU A 140 -34.87 -23.22 9.06
C LEU A 140 -35.02 -22.86 10.54
N PHE A 141 -35.55 -23.79 11.35
CA PHE A 141 -35.74 -23.60 12.79
C PHE A 141 -34.56 -24.17 13.59
N GLY A 142 -34.23 -23.53 14.71
CA GLY A 142 -33.13 -23.96 15.59
C GLY A 142 -31.74 -23.73 14.99
N ILE A 143 -31.58 -22.69 14.16
CA ILE A 143 -30.28 -22.38 13.56
C ILE A 143 -29.30 -21.85 14.62
N CYS A 144 -28.13 -22.50 14.73
CA CYS A 144 -27.07 -22.14 15.66
C CYS A 144 -26.14 -21.04 15.10
N LEU A 145 -26.70 -19.93 14.60
CA LEU A 145 -25.95 -18.77 14.11
C LEU A 145 -26.50 -17.48 14.73
N ASP A 146 -25.60 -16.62 15.16
CA ASP A 146 -25.97 -15.31 15.72
C ASP A 146 -26.43 -14.35 14.62
N PHE A 147 -27.29 -13.39 14.97
CA PHE A 147 -27.80 -12.36 14.06
C PHE A 147 -26.69 -11.65 13.28
N ALA A 148 -25.61 -11.26 13.96
CA ALA A 148 -24.49 -10.55 13.34
C ALA A 148 -23.83 -11.41 12.24
N VAL A 149 -23.65 -12.71 12.50
CA VAL A 149 -23.04 -13.64 11.54
C VAL A 149 -23.93 -13.83 10.31
N ILE A 150 -25.25 -13.99 10.50
CA ILE A 150 -26.20 -14.12 9.41
C ILE A 150 -26.24 -12.83 8.59
N LYS A 151 -26.37 -11.68 9.26
CA LYS A 151 -26.41 -10.36 8.61
C LYS A 151 -25.16 -10.13 7.76
N ASP A 152 -23.97 -10.40 8.30
CA ASP A 152 -22.71 -10.21 7.58
C ASP A 152 -22.58 -11.17 6.41
N ALA A 153 -23.07 -12.41 6.54
CA ALA A 153 -23.11 -13.38 5.46
C ALA A 153 -24.05 -12.94 4.32
N VAL A 154 -25.27 -12.54 4.65
CA VAL A 154 -26.25 -12.04 3.67
C VAL A 154 -25.70 -10.80 2.96
N ALA A 155 -25.12 -9.86 3.72
CA ALA A 155 -24.50 -8.67 3.15
C ALA A 155 -23.33 -9.02 2.21
N LEU A 156 -22.48 -9.98 2.59
CA LEU A 156 -21.36 -10.45 1.77
C LEU A 156 -21.84 -11.05 0.44
N TYR A 157 -22.82 -11.95 0.48
CA TYR A 157 -23.33 -12.64 -0.70
C TYR A 157 -24.17 -11.73 -1.59
N ALA A 158 -24.88 -10.75 -1.03
CA ALA A 158 -25.66 -9.78 -1.79
C ALA A 158 -24.77 -8.89 -2.68
N ARG A 159 -23.49 -8.64 -2.33
CA ARG A 159 -22.66 -7.62 -3.00
C ARG A 159 -22.63 -7.70 -4.51
N GLY A 160 -22.51 -8.91 -5.05
CA GLY A 160 -22.47 -9.20 -6.49
C GLY A 160 -23.71 -9.92 -6.99
N PHE A 161 -24.74 -10.07 -6.16
CA PHE A 161 -25.90 -10.88 -6.51
C PHE A 161 -26.75 -10.18 -7.58
N PRO A 162 -27.21 -10.90 -8.62
CA PRO A 162 -27.82 -10.26 -9.79
C PRO A 162 -29.27 -9.82 -9.58
N ILE A 163 -29.92 -10.25 -8.49
CA ILE A 163 -31.27 -9.83 -8.14
C ILE A 163 -31.29 -9.19 -6.74
N PRO A 164 -32.25 -8.29 -6.44
CA PRO A 164 -32.44 -7.70 -5.11
C PRO A 164 -32.53 -8.73 -3.98
N VAL A 165 -31.91 -8.38 -2.84
CA VAL A 165 -31.90 -9.21 -1.62
C VAL A 165 -32.35 -8.33 -0.46
N MET A 166 -33.42 -8.74 0.22
CA MET A 166 -33.92 -8.10 1.43
C MET A 166 -33.49 -8.93 2.64
N PHE A 167 -32.96 -8.30 3.68
CA PHE A 167 -32.70 -8.92 4.98
C PHE A 167 -33.47 -8.18 6.08
N ASN A 168 -34.36 -8.86 6.79
CA ASN A 168 -35.26 -8.29 7.81
C ASN A 168 -35.93 -6.99 7.31
N ASN A 169 -36.56 -7.07 6.13
CA ASN A 169 -37.23 -5.96 5.43
C ASN A 169 -36.33 -4.79 4.98
N LYS A 170 -35.01 -4.93 5.06
CA LYS A 170 -34.07 -3.92 4.55
C LYS A 170 -33.39 -4.43 3.28
N GLU A 171 -33.36 -3.61 2.24
CA GLU A 171 -32.60 -3.93 1.01
C GLU A 171 -31.10 -3.95 1.30
N MET A 172 -30.43 -5.00 0.80
CA MET A 172 -28.99 -5.17 0.91
C MET A 172 -28.27 -4.50 -0.25
N GLU A 173 -27.13 -3.88 0.06
CA GLU A 173 -26.30 -3.20 -0.94
C GLU A 173 -25.68 -4.21 -1.91
N ARG A 174 -25.84 -3.94 -3.22
CA ARG A 174 -25.29 -4.76 -4.31
C ARG A 174 -24.29 -3.98 -5.18
N PRO A 175 -23.20 -3.42 -4.59
CA PRO A 175 -22.33 -2.48 -5.29
C PRO A 175 -21.55 -3.12 -6.46
N HIS A 176 -21.47 -4.45 -6.52
CA HIS A 176 -20.73 -5.18 -7.54
C HIS A 176 -21.66 -5.96 -8.48
N ALA A 177 -22.99 -5.80 -8.37
CA ALA A 177 -23.93 -6.49 -9.25
C ALA A 177 -23.85 -5.98 -10.69
N ILE A 178 -24.25 -6.85 -11.63
CA ILE A 178 -24.16 -6.61 -13.07
C ILE A 178 -24.99 -5.41 -13.55
N ASP A 179 -26.03 -5.03 -12.80
CA ASP A 179 -26.91 -3.88 -13.04
C ASP A 179 -26.46 -2.60 -12.31
N SER A 180 -25.47 -2.69 -11.44
CA SER A 180 -24.97 -1.57 -10.62
C SER A 180 -23.79 -0.81 -11.24
N MET A 181 -23.14 -1.36 -12.27
CA MET A 181 -21.97 -0.74 -12.94
C MET A 181 -21.78 -1.25 -14.37
N SER A 182 -20.93 -0.58 -15.14
CA SER A 182 -20.63 -0.97 -16.52
C SER A 182 -19.60 -2.11 -16.56
N PHE A 183 -19.90 -3.16 -17.33
CA PHE A 183 -19.01 -4.30 -17.54
C PHE A 183 -18.65 -4.46 -19.01
N GLU A 184 -17.42 -4.90 -19.26
CA GLU A 184 -16.92 -5.30 -20.56
C GLU A 184 -16.88 -6.83 -20.66
N GLN A 185 -17.25 -7.39 -21.81
CA GLN A 185 -17.16 -8.82 -22.04
C GLN A 185 -15.70 -9.23 -22.29
N SER A 186 -15.26 -10.29 -21.61
CA SER A 186 -13.93 -10.88 -21.77
C SER A 186 -14.00 -12.41 -21.88
N SER A 187 -12.86 -13.05 -22.11
CA SER A 187 -12.73 -14.52 -22.09
C SER A 187 -13.03 -15.12 -20.71
N ILE A 188 -12.85 -14.35 -19.63
CA ILE A 188 -13.09 -14.82 -18.25
C ILE A 188 -14.49 -14.49 -17.73
N GLY A 189 -15.29 -13.75 -18.50
CA GLY A 189 -16.62 -13.29 -18.10
C GLY A 189 -16.78 -11.78 -18.22
N LEU A 190 -17.68 -11.21 -17.42
CA LEU A 190 -17.93 -9.76 -17.38
C LEU A 190 -16.94 -9.08 -16.44
N VAL A 191 -16.25 -8.06 -16.92
CA VAL A 191 -15.19 -7.36 -16.17
C VAL A 191 -15.53 -5.87 -16.06
N HIS A 192 -15.63 -5.38 -14.84
CA HIS A 192 -15.57 -3.95 -14.54
C HIS A 192 -14.13 -3.61 -14.19
N LEU A 193 -13.40 -3.10 -15.19
CA LEU A 193 -11.97 -2.86 -15.08
C LEU A 193 -11.66 -1.61 -14.27
N ASN A 194 -10.88 -1.76 -13.21
CA ASN A 194 -10.22 -0.66 -12.54
C ASN A 194 -8.70 -0.81 -12.68
N LEU A 195 -7.98 0.30 -12.70
CA LEU A 195 -6.51 0.31 -12.64
C LEU A 195 -6.04 0.10 -11.18
N SER A 196 -6.49 -1.01 -10.61
CA SER A 196 -6.22 -1.45 -9.24
C SER A 196 -5.63 -2.83 -9.26
N TRP A 197 -4.70 -3.09 -8.35
CA TRP A 197 -4.16 -4.43 -8.14
C TRP A 197 -5.16 -5.33 -7.42
N GLU A 198 -6.17 -4.78 -6.75
CA GLU A 198 -7.22 -5.55 -6.08
C GLU A 198 -8.23 -6.09 -7.11
N ILE A 199 -8.48 -7.41 -7.05
CA ILE A 199 -9.42 -8.13 -7.92
C ILE A 199 -10.36 -8.94 -7.04
N VAL A 200 -11.66 -8.80 -7.29
CA VAL A 200 -12.72 -9.59 -6.66
C VAL A 200 -13.47 -10.34 -7.74
N TYR A 201 -13.68 -11.64 -7.53
CA TYR A 201 -14.35 -12.48 -8.51
C TYR A 201 -15.57 -13.20 -7.92
N TYR A 202 -16.64 -13.16 -8.72
CA TYR A 202 -17.95 -13.71 -8.44
C TYR A 202 -18.23 -14.85 -9.41
N LEU A 203 -18.77 -15.96 -8.91
CA LEU A 203 -19.31 -17.03 -9.72
C LEU A 203 -20.81 -17.12 -9.43
N GLN A 204 -21.64 -16.96 -10.45
CA GLN A 204 -23.11 -17.02 -10.31
C GLN A 204 -23.65 -16.02 -9.26
N GLY A 205 -23.02 -14.83 -9.17
CA GLY A 205 -23.37 -13.78 -8.22
C GLY A 205 -22.82 -13.94 -6.81
N ILE A 206 -22.17 -15.07 -6.50
CA ILE A 206 -21.59 -15.33 -5.17
C ILE A 206 -20.06 -15.09 -5.21
N PRO A 207 -19.48 -14.40 -4.23
CA PRO A 207 -18.03 -14.22 -4.13
C PRO A 207 -17.34 -15.56 -3.92
N VAL A 208 -16.37 -15.89 -4.79
CA VAL A 208 -15.59 -17.15 -4.71
C VAL A 208 -14.10 -16.91 -4.51
N GLY A 209 -13.71 -15.66 -4.28
CA GLY A 209 -12.38 -15.29 -3.85
C GLY A 209 -11.99 -13.87 -4.24
N SER A 210 -10.75 -13.55 -3.89
CA SER A 210 -10.08 -12.31 -4.24
C SER A 210 -8.58 -12.51 -4.13
N ASN A 211 -7.81 -11.70 -4.84
CA ASN A 211 -6.35 -11.74 -4.72
C ASN A 211 -5.81 -11.03 -3.46
N HIS A 212 -6.70 -10.50 -2.60
CA HIS A 212 -6.32 -9.84 -1.35
C HIS A 212 -7.18 -10.30 -0.17
N ARG A 213 -6.54 -10.60 0.98
CA ARG A 213 -7.20 -11.33 2.08
C ARG A 213 -7.83 -10.44 3.16
N THR A 214 -7.55 -9.14 3.18
CA THR A 214 -7.73 -8.31 4.40
C THR A 214 -8.42 -6.98 4.15
N HIS A 215 -9.56 -7.00 3.45
CA HIS A 215 -10.40 -5.84 3.10
C HIS A 215 -10.01 -5.12 1.80
N ILE A 216 -11.02 -4.73 1.01
CA ILE A 216 -10.89 -3.97 -0.22
C ILE A 216 -10.64 -2.50 0.17
N VAL A 217 -9.45 -1.98 -0.09
CA VAL A 217 -9.05 -0.61 0.30
C VAL A 217 -9.25 0.37 -0.86
N ALA A 218 -9.31 -0.12 -2.09
CA ALA A 218 -9.49 0.69 -3.31
C ALA A 218 -10.72 0.25 -4.12
N LYS A 219 -11.01 0.97 -5.22
CA LYS A 219 -12.00 0.50 -6.21
C LYS A 219 -11.41 -0.73 -6.91
N ALA A 220 -11.77 -1.92 -6.44
CA ALA A 220 -11.31 -3.18 -7.00
C ALA A 220 -11.80 -3.38 -8.45
N THR A 221 -11.05 -4.15 -9.23
CA THR A 221 -11.55 -4.74 -10.46
C THR A 221 -12.56 -5.83 -10.08
N VAL A 222 -13.77 -5.75 -10.64
CA VAL A 222 -14.85 -6.70 -10.35
C VAL A 222 -15.02 -7.63 -11.55
N VAL A 223 -15.01 -8.94 -11.30
CA VAL A 223 -15.16 -9.96 -12.34
C VAL A 223 -16.34 -10.85 -12.01
N HIS A 224 -17.34 -10.92 -12.89
CA HIS A 224 -18.34 -12.00 -12.89
C HIS A 224 -17.88 -13.07 -13.86
N LEU A 225 -17.46 -14.19 -13.30
CA LEU A 225 -16.84 -15.29 -14.03
C LEU A 225 -17.83 -15.98 -14.96
N SER A 226 -17.35 -16.35 -16.14
CA SER A 226 -18.09 -17.17 -17.10
C SER A 226 -18.23 -18.62 -16.63
N ASN A 227 -19.12 -19.37 -17.27
CA ASN A 227 -19.42 -20.78 -16.98
C ASN A 227 -18.24 -21.76 -17.21
N GLN A 228 -17.14 -21.29 -17.81
CA GLN A 228 -15.91 -22.08 -17.93
C GLN A 228 -15.25 -22.33 -16.58
N PHE A 229 -15.50 -21.44 -15.61
CA PHE A 229 -15.05 -21.62 -14.23
C PHE A 229 -16.09 -22.43 -13.45
N LYS A 230 -15.62 -23.31 -12.57
CA LYS A 230 -16.48 -24.12 -11.71
C LYS A 230 -16.08 -23.89 -10.26
N GLY A 231 -17.05 -23.91 -9.36
CA GLY A 231 -16.80 -23.88 -7.91
C GLY A 231 -16.35 -25.25 -7.40
N ASN A 232 -15.62 -25.29 -6.29
CA ASN A 232 -15.31 -26.52 -5.58
C ASN A 232 -16.59 -27.19 -5.06
N MET A 233 -16.64 -28.52 -5.10
CA MET A 233 -17.72 -29.25 -4.45
C MET A 233 -17.44 -29.43 -2.95
N PRO A 234 -18.49 -29.47 -2.12
CA PRO A 234 -19.92 -29.31 -2.45
C PRO A 234 -20.41 -27.85 -2.38
N ASP A 235 -19.60 -26.93 -1.87
CA ASP A 235 -20.07 -25.66 -1.26
C ASP A 235 -19.73 -24.38 -2.07
N ARG A 236 -19.03 -24.53 -3.20
CA ARG A 236 -18.69 -23.46 -4.18
C ARG A 236 -18.02 -22.22 -3.58
N SER A 237 -17.47 -22.34 -2.37
CA SER A 237 -16.83 -21.24 -1.65
C SER A 237 -15.55 -20.76 -2.34
N ARG A 238 -14.96 -21.59 -3.21
CA ARG A 238 -13.75 -21.31 -3.99
C ARG A 238 -13.84 -21.87 -5.40
N LEU A 239 -12.92 -21.46 -6.25
CA LEU A 239 -12.78 -22.02 -7.60
C LEU A 239 -12.16 -23.43 -7.56
N PHE A 240 -12.68 -24.31 -8.42
CA PHE A 240 -12.02 -25.55 -8.79
C PHE A 240 -10.71 -25.22 -9.51
N ASP A 241 -9.64 -25.93 -9.17
CA ASP A 241 -8.28 -25.64 -9.65
C ASP A 241 -7.88 -24.16 -9.47
N GLU A 242 -8.08 -23.66 -8.23
CA GLU A 242 -7.89 -22.26 -7.81
C GLU A 242 -6.60 -21.65 -8.37
N LYS A 243 -5.47 -22.38 -8.30
CA LYS A 243 -4.18 -21.89 -8.79
C LYS A 243 -4.16 -21.58 -10.29
N ASN A 244 -4.77 -22.42 -11.13
CA ASN A 244 -4.80 -22.19 -12.57
C ASN A 244 -5.85 -21.15 -12.93
N SER A 245 -7.00 -21.16 -12.26
CA SER A 245 -8.04 -20.14 -12.40
C SER A 245 -7.52 -18.74 -12.06
N ASP A 246 -6.85 -18.58 -10.90
CA ASP A 246 -6.27 -17.31 -10.46
C ASP A 246 -5.22 -16.78 -11.45
N LYS A 247 -4.38 -17.67 -11.99
CA LYS A 247 -3.39 -17.31 -13.02
C LYS A 247 -4.05 -16.79 -14.29
N LEU A 248 -5.06 -17.50 -14.79
CA LEU A 248 -5.79 -17.11 -15.99
C LEU A 248 -6.52 -15.77 -15.81
N ILE A 249 -7.21 -15.60 -14.67
CA ILE A 249 -7.90 -14.36 -14.31
C ILE A 249 -6.90 -13.21 -14.22
N SER A 250 -5.83 -13.37 -13.43
CA SER A 250 -4.83 -12.32 -13.23
C SER A 250 -4.12 -11.94 -14.53
N HIS A 251 -3.80 -12.92 -15.38
CA HIS A 251 -3.19 -12.68 -16.68
C HIS A 251 -4.11 -11.87 -17.60
N THR A 252 -5.39 -12.27 -17.68
CA THR A 252 -6.38 -11.59 -18.53
C THR A 252 -6.62 -10.15 -18.05
N ILE A 253 -6.79 -9.94 -16.74
CA ILE A 253 -6.94 -8.60 -16.17
C ILE A 253 -5.70 -7.74 -16.42
N HIS A 254 -4.49 -8.29 -16.24
CA HIS A 254 -3.25 -7.57 -16.52
C HIS A 254 -3.16 -7.15 -18.00
N GLN A 255 -3.59 -8.00 -18.94
CA GLN A 255 -3.67 -7.64 -20.36
C GLN A 255 -4.67 -6.50 -20.61
N MET A 256 -5.85 -6.55 -20.00
CA MET A 256 -6.85 -5.49 -20.10
C MET A 256 -6.35 -4.17 -19.49
N GLN A 257 -5.68 -4.21 -18.34
CA GLN A 257 -5.07 -3.04 -17.70
C GLN A 257 -3.99 -2.42 -18.58
N ASN A 258 -3.13 -3.25 -19.20
CA ASN A 258 -2.12 -2.80 -20.15
C ASN A 258 -2.75 -2.11 -21.36
N GLN A 259 -3.79 -2.70 -21.95
CA GLN A 259 -4.52 -2.11 -23.06
C GLN A 259 -5.16 -0.77 -22.66
N ARG A 260 -5.80 -0.70 -21.49
CA ARG A 260 -6.41 0.53 -20.99
C ARG A 260 -5.38 1.64 -20.76
N LEU A 261 -4.23 1.33 -20.15
CA LEU A 261 -3.14 2.29 -19.98
C LEU A 261 -2.54 2.73 -21.32
N THR A 262 -2.45 1.81 -22.29
CA THR A 262 -1.98 2.14 -23.65
C THR A 262 -2.93 3.14 -24.33
N LEU A 263 -4.24 2.92 -24.25
CA LEU A 263 -5.24 3.86 -24.78
C LEU A 263 -5.15 5.23 -24.09
N LEU A 264 -5.04 5.24 -22.75
CA LEU A 264 -4.91 6.49 -21.98
C LEU A 264 -3.63 7.25 -22.32
N ARG A 265 -2.53 6.55 -22.59
CA ARG A 265 -1.27 7.16 -23.06
C ARG A 265 -1.46 7.88 -24.40
N ASP A 266 -2.25 7.29 -25.29
CA ASP A 266 -2.48 7.82 -26.64
C ASP A 266 -3.55 8.94 -26.64
N GLU A 267 -4.44 8.98 -25.65
CA GLU A 267 -5.49 10.00 -25.48
C GLU A 267 -5.04 11.25 -24.70
N LEU A 268 -4.14 11.10 -23.72
CA LEU A 268 -3.72 12.17 -22.81
C LEU A 268 -2.43 12.86 -23.28
N SER A 269 -2.15 14.03 -22.70
CA SER A 269 -0.84 14.66 -22.83
C SER A 269 0.26 13.78 -22.20
N VAL A 270 1.51 13.97 -22.62
CA VAL A 270 2.63 13.18 -22.08
C VAL A 270 2.81 13.45 -20.58
N GLU A 271 2.52 14.67 -20.13
CA GLU A 271 2.59 15.10 -18.75
C GLU A 271 1.45 14.50 -17.92
N ASP A 272 0.20 14.66 -18.34
CA ASP A 272 -0.97 14.16 -17.61
C ASP A 272 -0.94 12.64 -17.46
N PHE A 273 -0.52 11.93 -18.50
CA PHE A 273 -0.40 10.47 -18.44
C PHE A 273 0.63 10.02 -17.40
N ALA A 274 1.84 10.61 -17.42
CA ALA A 274 2.88 10.28 -16.47
C ALA A 274 2.50 10.67 -15.04
N ASP A 275 2.00 11.89 -14.84
CA ASP A 275 1.61 12.36 -13.52
C ASP A 275 0.46 11.51 -12.96
N GLN A 276 -0.52 11.08 -13.75
CA GLN A 276 -1.60 10.26 -13.18
C GLN A 276 -1.21 8.79 -12.99
N TYR A 277 -0.50 8.19 -13.94
CA TYR A 277 -0.41 6.73 -14.05
C TYR A 277 0.95 6.10 -13.73
N TRP A 278 2.02 6.86 -13.47
CA TRP A 278 3.34 6.28 -13.18
C TRP A 278 3.33 5.31 -11.97
N ASN A 279 2.80 5.75 -10.84
CA ASN A 279 2.71 4.92 -9.63
C ASN A 279 1.73 3.76 -9.80
N ILE A 280 0.64 3.99 -10.54
CA ILE A 280 -0.35 2.95 -10.84
C ILE A 280 0.32 1.85 -11.69
N ALA A 281 1.02 2.22 -12.76
CA ALA A 281 1.76 1.29 -13.59
C ALA A 281 2.86 0.56 -12.82
N SER A 282 3.57 1.24 -11.93
CA SER A 282 4.55 0.61 -11.03
C SER A 282 3.92 -0.48 -10.17
N ASN A 283 2.80 -0.18 -9.50
CA ASN A 283 2.07 -1.14 -8.65
C ASN A 283 1.50 -2.32 -9.46
N LEU A 284 1.09 -2.08 -10.70
CA LEU A 284 0.54 -3.08 -11.62
C LEU A 284 1.62 -3.87 -12.37
N LYS A 285 2.91 -3.58 -12.18
CA LYS A 285 4.04 -4.15 -12.95
C LYS A 285 3.95 -3.88 -14.46
N LEU A 286 3.44 -2.72 -14.82
CA LEU A 286 3.29 -2.20 -16.18
C LEU A 286 4.17 -0.97 -16.42
N LEU A 287 5.23 -0.80 -15.62
CA LEU A 287 6.12 0.36 -15.69
C LEU A 287 6.82 0.45 -17.04
N ASP A 288 7.00 -0.67 -17.75
CA ASP A 288 7.63 -0.74 -19.07
C ASP A 288 6.93 0.14 -20.13
N LEU A 289 5.64 0.45 -19.94
CA LEU A 289 4.91 1.43 -20.78
C LEU A 289 5.57 2.81 -20.80
N PHE A 290 6.39 3.12 -19.78
CA PHE A 290 7.11 4.38 -19.65
C PHE A 290 8.53 4.34 -20.20
N GLU A 291 9.05 3.20 -20.70
CA GLU A 291 10.45 3.06 -21.16
C GLU A 291 10.88 4.11 -22.19
N ALA A 292 9.99 4.43 -23.13
CA ALA A 292 10.21 5.41 -24.19
C ALA A 292 9.48 6.75 -23.93
N HIS A 293 8.79 6.88 -22.79
CA HIS A 293 7.97 8.04 -22.50
C HIS A 293 8.81 9.30 -22.30
N SER A 294 8.44 10.40 -22.95
CA SER A 294 9.32 11.57 -23.08
C SER A 294 9.31 12.53 -21.87
N TYR A 295 8.66 12.14 -20.77
CA TYR A 295 8.50 12.96 -19.58
C TYR A 295 8.63 12.12 -18.31
N ILE A 296 9.34 12.66 -17.31
CA ILE A 296 9.52 12.05 -15.99
C ILE A 296 8.72 12.91 -14.98
N PRO A 297 7.76 12.32 -14.24
CA PRO A 297 6.86 13.08 -13.38
C PRO A 297 7.56 13.57 -12.11
N SER A 298 7.11 14.70 -11.59
CA SER A 298 7.73 15.39 -10.44
C SER A 298 7.84 14.52 -9.19
N ARG A 299 6.86 13.63 -8.98
CA ARG A 299 6.74 12.76 -7.79
C ARG A 299 7.89 11.77 -7.59
N ILE A 300 8.62 11.41 -8.64
CA ILE A 300 9.78 10.51 -8.56
C ILE A 300 11.11 11.28 -8.65
N LEU A 301 11.04 12.61 -8.67
CA LEU A 301 12.18 13.50 -8.76
C LEU A 301 12.39 14.22 -7.43
N GLY A 302 13.66 14.41 -7.07
CA GLY A 302 14.06 15.15 -5.89
C GLY A 302 14.88 16.40 -6.23
N SER A 303 14.97 17.31 -5.27
CA SER A 303 15.85 18.48 -5.32
C SER A 303 16.53 18.67 -3.98
N ILE A 304 17.81 19.04 -4.00
CA ILE A 304 18.57 19.35 -2.79
C ILE A 304 18.15 20.74 -2.30
N TYR A 305 17.38 20.82 -1.21
CA TYR A 305 16.82 22.07 -0.72
C TYR A 305 17.60 22.67 0.46
N SER A 306 18.35 21.85 1.21
CA SER A 306 19.20 22.27 2.32
C SER A 306 20.67 21.88 2.10
N THR A 307 21.54 22.20 3.05
CA THR A 307 22.92 21.69 3.06
C THR A 307 22.91 20.17 3.06
N PRO A 308 23.66 19.50 2.16
CA PRO A 308 23.81 18.05 2.20
C PRO A 308 24.50 17.62 3.49
N CYS A 309 23.83 16.82 4.31
CA CYS A 309 24.35 16.26 5.57
C CYS A 309 23.48 15.09 6.04
N VAL A 310 23.94 14.29 7.01
CA VAL A 310 23.10 13.23 7.61
C VAL A 310 22.40 13.78 8.85
N SER A 311 21.08 13.59 8.99
CA SER A 311 20.39 13.92 10.25
C SER A 311 19.32 12.91 10.68
N PHE A 312 19.24 11.72 10.06
CA PHE A 312 18.27 10.69 10.43
C PHE A 312 18.84 9.27 10.30
N SER A 313 18.61 8.44 11.32
CA SER A 313 18.66 6.99 11.20
C SER A 313 17.57 6.56 10.22
N TYR A 314 17.86 5.57 9.36
CA TYR A 314 16.97 4.98 8.36
C TYR A 314 16.87 5.69 6.99
N GLY A 315 18.00 5.76 6.26
CA GLY A 315 18.04 5.57 4.80
C GLY A 315 17.30 6.60 3.93
N ARG A 316 16.88 7.74 4.48
CA ARG A 316 16.34 8.88 3.71
C ARG A 316 17.31 10.03 3.77
N THR A 317 17.65 10.57 2.60
CA THR A 317 18.38 11.83 2.47
C THR A 317 17.47 13.00 2.88
N ASN A 318 17.56 13.39 4.15
CA ASN A 318 16.85 14.53 4.75
C ASN A 318 16.94 15.82 3.90
N TYR A 319 18.05 16.07 3.21
CA TYR A 319 18.28 17.27 2.40
C TYR A 319 17.70 17.20 0.98
N ILE A 320 17.12 16.06 0.58
CA ILE A 320 16.46 15.89 -0.72
C ILE A 320 14.95 15.86 -0.50
N GLY A 321 14.27 16.86 -1.06
CA GLY A 321 12.82 17.00 -1.01
C GLY A 321 12.20 16.71 -2.38
N THR A 322 10.90 16.44 -2.40
CA THR A 322 10.16 16.24 -3.66
C THR A 322 10.24 17.49 -4.53
N ARG A 323 10.61 17.30 -5.79
CA ARG A 323 10.62 18.37 -6.79
C ARG A 323 9.18 18.71 -7.19
N GLN A 324 8.90 19.98 -7.43
CA GLN A 324 7.55 20.45 -7.80
C GLN A 324 7.20 20.21 -9.28
N LEU A 325 8.21 20.17 -10.14
CA LEU A 325 8.05 20.04 -11.59
C LEU A 325 8.58 18.69 -12.08
N GLY A 326 7.99 18.15 -13.15
CA GLY A 326 8.58 17.06 -13.90
C GLY A 326 9.67 17.54 -14.85
N VAL A 327 10.20 16.62 -15.65
CA VAL A 327 11.31 16.89 -16.57
C VAL A 327 11.05 16.23 -17.91
N HIS A 328 11.19 17.00 -18.99
CA HIS A 328 11.15 16.46 -20.35
C HIS A 328 12.48 15.86 -20.78
N LYS A 329 12.40 14.84 -21.61
CA LYS A 329 13.55 14.21 -22.27
C LYS A 329 14.46 15.22 -22.98
N SER A 330 13.89 16.20 -23.67
CA SER A 330 14.65 17.25 -24.37
C SER A 330 15.48 18.13 -23.43
N GLN A 331 15.02 18.38 -22.20
CA GLN A 331 15.77 19.16 -21.21
C GLN A 331 17.00 18.39 -20.70
N ILE A 332 16.88 17.07 -20.60
CA ILE A 332 18.00 16.20 -20.23
C ILE A 332 18.98 16.05 -21.39
N GLU A 333 18.48 15.81 -22.60
CA GLU A 333 19.31 15.64 -23.79
C GLU A 333 20.08 16.90 -24.18
N SER A 334 19.52 18.09 -23.94
CA SER A 334 20.20 19.37 -24.14
C SER A 334 21.19 19.73 -23.04
N GLY A 335 21.13 19.05 -21.89
CA GLY A 335 21.92 19.36 -20.70
C GLY A 335 21.39 20.55 -19.88
N GLU A 336 20.17 21.03 -20.16
CA GLU A 336 19.46 22.00 -19.30
C GLU A 336 19.22 21.41 -17.90
N ILE A 337 18.86 20.13 -17.84
CA ILE A 337 18.71 19.38 -16.60
C ILE A 337 19.67 18.20 -16.56
N VAL A 338 20.42 18.10 -15.47
CA VAL A 338 21.27 16.95 -15.16
C VAL A 338 20.59 16.11 -14.09
N LEU A 339 20.37 14.84 -14.38
CA LEU A 339 19.87 13.87 -13.41
C LEU A 339 21.02 13.27 -12.62
N PHE A 340 20.83 13.00 -11.34
CA PHE A 340 21.82 12.29 -10.53
C PHE A 340 21.22 11.23 -9.61
N THR A 341 22.06 10.27 -9.24
CA THR A 341 21.78 9.20 -8.26
C THR A 341 22.91 9.09 -7.24
N ASN A 342 22.73 8.21 -6.24
CA ASN A 342 23.70 7.88 -5.19
C ASN A 342 24.22 9.12 -4.43
N PRO A 343 23.33 9.98 -3.91
CA PRO A 343 23.71 11.03 -2.99
C PRO A 343 24.34 10.44 -1.71
N PRO A 344 25.21 11.19 -1.00
CA PRO A 344 25.72 10.74 0.30
C PRO A 344 24.58 10.52 1.29
N THR A 345 24.57 9.35 1.89
CA THR A 345 23.60 8.85 2.87
C THR A 345 24.20 8.65 4.25
N THR A 346 25.53 8.56 4.36
CA THR A 346 26.28 8.40 5.61
C THR A 346 27.46 9.38 5.67
N VAL A 347 27.97 9.65 6.87
CA VAL A 347 29.18 10.47 7.07
C VAL A 347 30.43 9.84 6.43
N ASP A 348 30.45 8.51 6.30
CA ASP A 348 31.55 7.74 5.74
C ASP A 348 31.66 7.84 4.22
N ASP A 349 30.59 8.28 3.52
CA ASP A 349 30.59 8.35 2.05
C ASP A 349 31.62 9.35 1.52
N GLY A 350 31.94 10.41 2.29
CA GLY A 350 33.01 11.37 1.96
C GLY A 350 32.80 12.24 0.70
N ILE A 351 31.66 12.11 0.02
CA ILE A 351 31.32 12.81 -1.24
C ILE A 351 30.46 14.07 -1.03
N TRP A 352 30.54 14.72 0.13
CA TRP A 352 29.76 15.92 0.45
C TRP A 352 29.98 17.08 -0.53
N HIS A 353 31.25 17.29 -0.93
CA HIS A 353 31.63 18.25 -1.96
C HIS A 353 30.94 18.00 -3.31
N THR A 354 30.73 16.74 -3.69
CA THR A 354 29.98 16.37 -4.90
C THR A 354 28.49 16.69 -4.76
N ALA A 355 27.88 16.42 -3.60
CA ALA A 355 26.49 16.78 -3.34
C ALA A 355 26.28 18.30 -3.34
N ILE A 356 27.24 19.07 -2.83
CA ILE A 356 27.22 20.53 -2.87
C ILE A 356 27.34 21.05 -4.30
N LEU A 357 28.17 20.43 -5.15
CA LEU A 357 28.23 20.76 -6.58
C LEU A 357 26.86 20.55 -7.24
N ALA A 358 26.26 19.38 -7.03
CA ALA A 358 24.94 19.03 -7.56
C ALA A 358 23.85 20.02 -7.09
N LYS A 359 23.87 20.38 -5.80
CA LYS A 359 22.98 21.40 -5.22
C LYS A 359 23.13 22.74 -5.93
N THR A 360 24.37 23.20 -6.08
CA THR A 360 24.65 24.55 -6.58
C THR A 360 24.33 24.69 -8.07
N LEU A 361 24.49 23.60 -8.82
CA LEU A 361 24.12 23.52 -10.23
C LEU A 361 22.64 23.20 -10.46
N GLY A 362 21.85 22.98 -9.39
CA GLY A 362 20.43 22.66 -9.51
C GLY A 362 20.14 21.30 -10.17
N TRP A 363 21.06 20.33 -10.02
CA TRP A 363 20.85 18.99 -10.54
C TRP A 363 19.66 18.31 -9.84
N VAL A 364 19.02 17.37 -10.55
CA VAL A 364 17.77 16.75 -10.13
C VAL A 364 18.02 15.31 -9.70
N PHE A 365 17.62 14.98 -8.48
CA PHE A 365 17.75 13.62 -7.95
C PHE A 365 16.70 12.70 -8.58
N ILE A 366 17.11 11.47 -8.87
CA ILE A 366 16.19 10.38 -9.22
C ILE A 366 16.71 9.07 -8.63
N ASP A 367 15.83 8.34 -7.95
CA ASP A 367 16.14 6.97 -7.53
C ASP A 367 15.82 6.02 -8.68
N THR A 368 16.85 5.34 -9.17
CA THR A 368 16.78 4.49 -10.37
C THR A 368 15.80 3.32 -10.23
N LYS A 369 15.41 2.94 -9.01
CA LYS A 369 14.40 1.90 -8.78
C LYS A 369 12.98 2.29 -9.23
N PHE A 370 12.72 3.59 -9.39
CA PHE A 370 11.43 4.11 -9.87
C PHE A 370 11.37 4.25 -11.39
N LEU A 371 12.46 3.92 -12.09
CA LEU A 371 12.52 3.89 -13.54
C LEU A 371 12.37 2.44 -14.06
N PRO A 372 11.70 2.24 -15.21
CA PRO A 372 11.72 0.96 -15.91
C PRO A 372 13.15 0.48 -16.18
N GLU A 373 13.34 -0.84 -16.34
CA GLU A 373 14.66 -1.44 -16.56
C GLU A 373 15.38 -0.81 -17.75
N ALA A 374 14.72 -0.72 -18.92
CA ALA A 374 15.28 -0.17 -20.15
C ALA A 374 14.98 1.34 -20.38
N HIS A 375 14.63 2.10 -19.33
CA HIS A 375 14.26 3.51 -19.49
C HIS A 375 15.41 4.37 -20.04
N TRP A 376 15.12 5.21 -21.04
CA TRP A 376 16.13 6.02 -21.76
C TRP A 376 16.93 6.96 -20.86
N ALA A 377 16.36 7.42 -19.74
CA ALA A 377 17.01 8.39 -18.84
C ALA A 377 18.26 7.82 -18.15
N LYS A 378 18.32 6.49 -17.95
CA LYS A 378 19.42 5.85 -17.20
C LYS A 378 20.81 6.13 -17.80
N LYS A 379 20.90 6.32 -19.13
CA LYS A 379 22.17 6.67 -19.81
C LYS A 379 22.63 8.11 -19.58
N TYR A 380 21.77 8.97 -19.01
CA TYR A 380 22.06 10.38 -18.70
C TYR A 380 22.19 10.63 -17.20
N ILE A 381 21.95 9.62 -16.36
CA ILE A 381 22.06 9.77 -14.90
C ILE A 381 23.53 9.80 -14.52
N VAL A 382 23.89 10.81 -13.75
CA VAL A 382 25.22 10.97 -13.18
C VAL A 382 25.25 10.31 -11.80
N ASP A 383 26.18 9.38 -11.58
CA ASP A 383 26.41 8.77 -10.28
C ASP A 383 27.33 9.67 -9.43
N LEU A 384 26.82 10.28 -8.35
CA LEU A 384 27.64 11.16 -7.52
C LEU A 384 28.79 10.42 -6.80
N GLY A 385 28.66 9.12 -6.54
CA GLY A 385 29.71 8.32 -5.91
C GLY A 385 30.90 8.04 -6.83
N GLU A 386 30.69 8.11 -8.14
CA GLU A 386 31.73 7.89 -9.15
C GLU A 386 32.36 9.20 -9.66
N LEU A 387 31.82 10.36 -9.27
CA LEU A 387 32.35 11.65 -9.71
C LEU A 387 33.65 12.01 -8.99
N ASN A 388 34.67 12.32 -9.80
CA ASN A 388 35.90 12.92 -9.31
C ASN A 388 35.79 14.45 -9.30
N VAL A 389 35.09 14.99 -8.31
CA VAL A 389 34.98 16.44 -8.11
C VAL A 389 36.23 16.96 -7.40
N SER A 390 36.92 17.90 -8.02
CA SER A 390 38.06 18.56 -7.40
C SER A 390 37.62 19.76 -6.55
N LEU A 391 38.28 19.98 -5.41
CA LEU A 391 38.05 21.11 -4.52
C LEU A 391 39.37 21.89 -4.35
N ALA A 392 39.35 23.16 -4.77
CA ALA A 392 40.49 24.07 -4.65
C ALA A 392 40.18 25.25 -3.74
N TYR A 393 41.09 25.62 -2.85
CA TYR A 393 40.96 26.76 -1.94
C TYR A 393 42.34 27.34 -1.59
N SER A 394 42.35 28.57 -1.08
CA SER A 394 43.53 29.17 -0.44
C SER A 394 43.28 29.34 1.05
N ALA A 395 44.05 28.65 1.88
CA ALA A 395 43.87 28.68 3.33
C ALA A 395 44.35 30.02 3.91
N LEU A 396 43.49 30.69 4.67
CA LEU A 396 43.82 31.86 5.48
C LEU A 396 44.29 31.45 6.87
N SER A 397 43.68 30.41 7.43
CA SER A 397 44.03 29.83 8.72
C SER A 397 43.64 28.35 8.79
N SER A 398 44.32 27.61 9.66
CA SER A 398 43.97 26.24 10.02
C SER A 398 44.06 26.10 11.53
N THR A 399 43.01 25.54 12.13
CA THR A 399 42.95 25.21 13.55
C THR A 399 42.30 23.84 13.75
N TYR A 400 42.27 23.33 14.98
CA TYR A 400 41.57 22.08 15.30
C TYR A 400 40.38 22.40 16.20
N PHE A 401 39.21 21.92 15.79
CA PHE A 401 37.99 22.01 16.58
C PHE A 401 37.86 20.76 17.44
N PHE A 402 37.74 20.97 18.75
CA PHE A 402 37.41 19.95 19.74
C PHE A 402 36.02 20.26 20.28
N GLY A 403 35.01 19.61 19.71
CA GLY A 403 33.63 19.67 20.19
C GLY A 403 33.38 18.74 21.37
N ALA A 404 32.15 18.79 21.87
CA ALA A 404 31.58 17.78 22.76
C ALA A 404 31.55 16.41 22.07
N GLN A 405 31.26 16.36 20.77
CA GLN A 405 31.27 15.12 19.99
C GLN A 405 32.16 15.23 18.74
N ALA A 406 31.92 16.22 17.88
CA ALA A 406 32.64 16.35 16.62
C ALA A 406 34.08 16.87 16.83
N ASN A 407 35.05 16.21 16.18
CA ASN A 407 36.45 16.58 16.23
C ASN A 407 37.00 16.69 14.80
N VAL A 408 37.41 17.90 14.39
CA VAL A 408 37.80 18.12 12.99
C VAL A 408 38.80 19.25 12.82
N ARG A 409 39.67 19.14 11.82
CA ARG A 409 40.51 20.26 11.39
C ARG A 409 39.64 21.28 10.65
N VAL A 410 39.60 22.51 11.15
CA VAL A 410 38.89 23.63 10.53
C VAL A 410 39.88 24.46 9.71
N VAL A 411 39.53 24.74 8.46
CA VAL A 411 40.33 25.58 7.56
C VAL A 411 39.47 26.74 7.08
N LEU A 412 39.90 27.97 7.41
CA LEU A 412 39.24 29.18 6.94
C LEU A 412 39.81 29.57 5.57
N CYS A 413 38.94 29.96 4.65
CA CYS A 413 39.29 30.54 3.36
C CYS A 413 38.32 31.67 2.98
N ASP A 414 38.64 32.46 1.95
CA ASP A 414 37.68 33.42 1.39
C ASP A 414 36.56 32.68 0.65
N SER A 415 36.95 31.70 -0.17
CA SER A 415 36.07 30.82 -0.95
C SER A 415 36.78 29.52 -1.30
N TYR A 416 36.03 28.55 -1.77
CA TYR A 416 36.57 27.37 -2.45
C TYR A 416 35.86 27.16 -3.79
N THR A 417 36.53 26.47 -4.71
CA THR A 417 36.03 26.17 -6.05
C THR A 417 35.86 24.66 -6.22
N LEU A 418 34.67 24.25 -6.60
CA LEU A 418 34.37 22.88 -7.02
C LEU A 418 34.45 22.81 -8.55
N SER A 419 35.21 21.84 -9.08
CA SER A 419 35.33 21.66 -10.53
C SER A 419 35.17 20.19 -10.92
N TYR A 420 34.33 19.95 -11.94
CA TYR A 420 34.13 18.66 -12.59
C TYR A 420 33.79 18.88 -14.07
N ASP A 421 34.56 18.26 -14.96
CA ASP A 421 34.43 18.44 -16.41
C ASP A 421 34.37 19.93 -16.81
N LYS A 422 33.29 20.37 -17.50
CA LYS A 422 33.05 21.78 -17.87
C LYS A 422 32.41 22.62 -16.76
N HIS A 423 32.05 22.01 -15.63
CA HIS A 423 31.37 22.69 -14.54
C HIS A 423 32.39 23.23 -13.52
N GLN A 424 32.26 24.51 -13.20
CA GLN A 424 33.05 25.17 -12.17
C GLN A 424 32.17 26.10 -11.35
N VAL A 425 32.20 25.96 -10.03
CA VAL A 425 31.39 26.73 -9.10
C VAL A 425 32.26 27.25 -7.97
N VAL A 426 32.18 28.55 -7.72
CA VAL A 426 32.83 29.21 -6.57
C VAL A 426 31.81 29.30 -5.44
N ILE A 427 32.19 28.82 -4.26
CA ILE A 427 31.34 28.83 -3.06
C ILE A 427 32.02 29.66 -1.99
N ASN A 428 31.28 30.62 -1.46
CA ASN A 428 31.77 31.54 -0.44
C ASN A 428 30.90 31.58 0.83
N ASP A 429 29.78 30.84 0.85
CA ASP A 429 28.71 30.96 1.85
C ASP A 429 28.27 29.62 2.47
N LEU A 430 28.85 28.51 2.03
CA LEU A 430 28.52 27.18 2.52
C LEU A 430 29.80 26.42 2.86
N ALA A 431 29.92 25.87 4.07
CA ALA A 431 31.04 25.02 4.45
C ALA A 431 30.93 23.61 3.83
N VAL A 432 32.04 22.87 3.86
CA VAL A 432 32.06 21.47 3.42
C VAL A 432 33.11 20.65 4.15
N TYR A 433 32.75 19.42 4.53
CA TYR A 433 33.70 18.42 4.99
C TYR A 433 34.34 17.70 3.81
N TRP A 434 35.66 17.79 3.72
CA TRP A 434 36.45 17.22 2.63
C TRP A 434 37.82 16.76 3.13
N GLN A 435 38.14 15.48 2.91
CA GLN A 435 39.43 14.87 3.26
C GLN A 435 39.89 15.15 4.72
N GLY A 436 39.00 14.93 5.69
CA GLY A 436 39.31 15.12 7.11
C GLY A 436 39.35 16.58 7.58
N LYS A 437 38.90 17.52 6.75
CA LYS A 437 38.90 18.96 7.04
C LYS A 437 37.52 19.55 6.82
N LEU A 438 37.10 20.43 7.71
CA LEU A 438 35.97 21.31 7.51
C LEU A 438 36.48 22.61 6.86
N ILE A 439 36.16 22.80 5.58
CA ILE A 439 36.51 24.00 4.82
C ILE A 439 35.40 25.03 5.02
N VAL A 440 35.74 26.19 5.59
CA VAL A 440 34.77 27.22 5.97
C VAL A 440 35.07 28.53 5.21
N PRO A 441 34.22 28.91 4.25
CA PRO A 441 34.42 30.14 3.47
C PRO A 441 33.92 31.40 4.17
N GLN A 442 34.17 32.58 3.59
CA GLN A 442 33.98 33.88 4.23
C GLN A 442 32.57 34.15 4.78
N TYR A 443 31.50 33.67 4.16
CA TYR A 443 30.13 33.94 4.58
C TYR A 443 29.46 32.77 5.32
N SER A 444 30.21 31.71 5.60
CA SER A 444 29.76 30.59 6.44
C SER A 444 30.33 30.67 7.86
N ASN A 445 29.55 30.20 8.83
CA ASN A 445 29.99 29.95 10.20
C ASN A 445 30.22 28.46 10.49
N GLY A 446 30.26 27.61 9.46
CA GLY A 446 30.67 26.21 9.50
C GLY A 446 29.67 25.22 10.09
N ILE A 447 28.72 25.69 10.90
CA ILE A 447 27.80 24.84 11.68
C ILE A 447 26.92 23.96 10.79
N GLU A 448 26.53 24.46 9.62
CA GLU A 448 25.63 23.77 8.69
C GLU A 448 26.22 22.49 8.10
N SER A 449 27.54 22.30 8.24
CA SER A 449 28.27 21.12 7.78
C SER A 449 28.81 20.25 8.92
N LEU A 450 28.44 20.50 10.18
CA LEU A 450 28.80 19.61 11.29
C LEU A 450 28.22 18.20 11.09
N CYS A 451 26.99 18.12 10.59
CA CYS A 451 26.33 16.87 10.23
C CYS A 451 26.95 16.13 8.99
N GLN A 452 28.02 16.68 8.40
CA GLN A 452 28.86 15.97 7.43
C GLN A 452 30.08 15.32 8.10
N VAL A 453 30.45 15.80 9.29
CA VAL A 453 31.58 15.33 10.10
C VAL A 453 31.13 14.21 11.05
N GLU A 454 29.95 14.37 11.65
CA GLU A 454 29.40 13.48 12.67
C GLU A 454 27.87 13.38 12.50
N ASP A 455 27.27 12.21 12.74
CA ASP A 455 25.83 12.01 12.54
C ASP A 455 24.98 12.32 13.78
N TYR A 456 25.61 12.36 14.97
CA TYR A 456 24.98 12.59 16.27
C TYR A 456 23.90 11.54 16.62
N PHE A 457 24.01 10.32 16.10
CA PHE A 457 23.15 9.20 16.45
C PHE A 457 23.81 8.27 17.47
N PHE A 458 23.11 8.00 18.56
CA PHE A 458 23.50 7.03 19.58
C PHE A 458 22.34 6.08 19.86
N ASP A 459 22.54 4.77 19.70
CA ASP A 459 21.49 3.76 19.85
C ASP A 459 20.18 4.13 19.11
N ASP A 460 20.30 4.45 17.82
CA ASP A 460 19.24 4.91 16.92
C ASP A 460 18.53 6.22 17.31
N THR A 461 19.04 6.93 18.31
CA THR A 461 18.48 8.19 18.81
C THR A 461 19.35 9.38 18.42
N PHE A 462 18.73 10.39 17.80
CA PHE A 462 19.40 11.65 17.47
C PHE A 462 19.58 12.51 18.71
N ASP A 463 20.82 12.95 18.99
CA ASP A 463 21.12 13.90 20.06
C ASP A 463 21.26 15.33 19.53
N GLY A 464 20.12 16.02 19.43
CA GLY A 464 20.09 17.43 19.06
C GLY A 464 20.70 18.37 20.11
N THR A 465 20.93 17.91 21.35
CA THR A 465 21.57 18.71 22.40
C THR A 465 23.07 18.76 22.16
N LEU A 466 23.70 17.61 21.89
CA LEU A 466 25.12 17.53 21.53
C LEU A 466 25.43 18.30 20.25
N LEU A 467 24.57 18.21 19.23
CA LEU A 467 24.71 19.02 18.02
C LEU A 467 24.68 20.52 18.36
N ALA A 468 23.68 20.99 19.10
CA ALA A 468 23.55 22.40 19.46
C ALA A 468 24.75 22.92 20.29
N GLU A 469 25.33 22.07 21.14
CA GLU A 469 26.55 22.39 21.89
C GLU A 469 27.75 22.56 20.94
N ASP A 470 27.96 21.62 20.02
CA ASP A 470 29.02 21.69 19.02
C ASP A 470 28.86 22.88 18.07
N GLU A 471 27.65 23.17 17.62
CA GLU A 471 27.35 24.35 16.79
C GLU A 471 27.76 25.64 17.49
N LYS A 472 27.44 25.78 18.77
CA LYS A 472 27.80 26.95 19.58
C LYS A 472 29.32 27.07 19.76
N LEU A 473 30.01 25.97 20.04
CA LEU A 473 31.46 25.95 20.20
C LEU A 473 32.16 26.27 18.87
N LEU A 474 31.74 25.66 17.77
CA LEU A 474 32.30 25.87 16.44
C LEU A 474 32.11 27.32 15.98
N GLN A 475 30.91 27.88 16.18
CA GLN A 475 30.63 29.28 15.82
C GLN A 475 31.56 30.25 16.56
N ARG A 476 31.82 30.02 17.85
CA ARG A 476 32.75 30.83 18.65
C ARG A 476 34.18 30.71 18.16
N LEU A 477 34.64 29.50 17.85
CA LEU A 477 35.96 29.24 17.30
C LEU A 477 36.16 29.97 15.96
N ILE A 478 35.20 29.87 15.04
CA ILE A 478 35.31 30.51 13.73
C ILE A 478 35.33 32.04 13.87
N ARG A 479 34.52 32.61 14.77
CA ARG A 479 34.53 34.06 15.03
C ARG A 479 35.87 34.53 15.61
N SER A 480 36.41 33.82 16.60
CA SER A 480 37.71 34.19 17.21
C SER A 480 38.85 34.14 16.19
N GLU A 481 38.88 33.09 15.36
CA GLU A 481 39.88 32.94 14.30
C GLU A 481 39.77 34.04 13.24
N ARG A 482 38.55 34.47 12.88
CA ARG A 482 38.33 35.59 11.97
C ARG A 482 38.79 36.93 12.56
N ILE A 483 38.48 37.20 13.83
CA ILE A 483 38.96 38.40 14.54
C ILE A 483 40.49 38.45 14.52
N ARG A 484 41.14 37.30 14.77
CA ARG A 484 42.60 37.19 14.71
C ARG A 484 43.15 37.53 13.33
N LEU A 485 42.50 37.07 12.26
CA LEU A 485 42.92 37.36 10.87
C LEU A 485 42.73 38.83 10.48
N THR A 486 41.71 39.50 11.01
CA THR A 486 41.44 40.93 10.73
C THR A 486 42.22 41.90 11.62
N SER A 487 43.32 41.46 12.23
CA SER A 487 44.14 42.26 13.17
C SER A 487 43.43 42.67 14.47
N GLY A 488 42.39 41.95 14.89
CA GLY A 488 41.75 42.16 16.18
C GLY A 488 42.70 41.84 17.34
N SER A 489 42.56 42.56 18.46
CA SER A 489 43.39 42.31 19.63
C SER A 489 42.98 41.01 20.34
N GLN A 490 43.89 40.41 21.12
CA GLN A 490 43.53 39.28 21.99
C GLN A 490 42.39 39.63 22.97
N VAL A 491 42.27 40.92 23.33
CA VAL A 491 41.16 41.43 24.12
C VAL A 491 39.83 41.31 23.37
N ASP A 492 39.81 41.56 22.06
CA ASP A 492 38.59 41.43 21.24
C ASP A 492 38.17 39.97 21.09
N ILE A 493 39.13 39.06 20.97
CA ILE A 493 38.88 37.61 20.99
C ILE A 493 38.29 37.18 22.34
N LEU A 494 38.89 37.61 23.45
CA LEU A 494 38.39 37.28 24.79
C LEU A 494 36.99 37.86 25.03
N LYS A 495 36.74 39.11 24.60
CA LYS A 495 35.40 39.72 24.65
C LYS A 495 34.37 38.88 23.91
N GLU A 496 34.69 38.39 22.71
CA GLU A 496 33.80 37.53 21.93
C GLU A 496 33.49 36.21 22.65
N ILE A 497 34.52 35.55 23.20
CA ILE A 497 34.35 34.30 23.97
C ILE A 497 33.42 34.50 25.17
N LEU A 498 33.49 35.68 25.81
CA LEU A 498 32.74 35.99 27.03
C LEU A 498 31.35 36.62 26.80
N ALA A 499 31.06 37.13 25.59
CA ALA A 499 29.96 38.06 25.30
C ALA A 499 28.56 37.56 25.71
N ASP A 500 28.29 36.26 25.55
CA ASP A 500 26.96 35.68 25.79
C ASP A 500 26.80 35.05 27.18
N SER A 501 27.90 34.59 27.79
CA SER A 501 27.84 33.80 29.03
C SER A 501 27.88 34.68 30.28
N ILE A 502 28.63 35.78 30.29
CA ILE A 502 28.84 36.58 31.51
C ILE A 502 27.57 37.31 31.97
N LYS A 503 26.69 37.72 31.04
CA LYS A 503 25.46 38.47 31.37
C LYS A 503 24.49 37.70 32.26
N LEU A 504 24.62 36.37 32.32
CA LEU A 504 23.83 35.49 33.19
C LEU A 504 24.28 35.52 34.66
N PHE A 505 25.40 36.16 34.98
CA PHE A 505 26.00 36.15 36.32
C PHE A 505 26.13 37.58 36.90
N PRO A 506 25.04 38.17 37.42
CA PRO A 506 25.06 39.52 38.02
C PRO A 506 26.07 39.67 39.17
N ALA A 507 26.42 38.56 39.85
CA ALA A 507 27.43 38.54 40.91
C ALA A 507 28.83 38.98 40.44
N LEU A 508 29.10 38.97 39.13
CA LEU A 508 30.36 39.44 38.54
C LEU A 508 30.36 40.94 38.21
N ALA A 509 29.27 41.66 38.50
CA ALA A 509 29.17 43.09 38.20
C ALA A 509 30.24 43.91 38.94
N ASN A 510 30.89 44.82 38.20
CA ASN A 510 31.99 45.69 38.69
C ASN A 510 33.24 44.96 39.19
N SER A 511 33.37 43.66 38.93
CA SER A 511 34.57 42.89 39.26
C SER A 511 35.63 43.02 38.16
N SER A 512 36.91 43.05 38.54
CA SER A 512 38.05 43.03 37.63
C SER A 512 38.90 41.79 37.87
N PHE A 513 39.34 41.15 36.78
CA PHE A 513 40.14 39.93 36.84
C PHE A 513 41.34 40.08 35.91
N LEU A 514 42.49 39.60 36.37
CA LEU A 514 43.65 39.35 35.53
C LEU A 514 43.60 37.88 35.11
N VAL A 515 43.52 37.64 33.79
CA VAL A 515 43.52 36.30 33.23
C VAL A 515 44.80 36.11 32.43
N LYS A 516 45.58 35.10 32.79
CA LYS A 516 46.77 34.66 32.04
C LYS A 516 46.53 33.26 31.52
N PHE A 517 46.81 33.05 30.24
CA PHE A 517 46.81 31.72 29.62
C PHE A 517 48.25 31.29 29.39
N ASP A 518 48.57 30.04 29.72
CA ASP A 518 49.86 29.45 29.37
C ASP A 518 49.85 28.87 27.94
N ASP A 519 50.96 28.23 27.54
CA ASP A 519 51.12 27.63 26.21
C ASP A 519 50.16 26.44 25.96
N LYS A 520 49.52 25.90 27.02
CA LYS A 520 48.49 24.85 26.94
C LYS A 520 47.08 25.41 27.03
N LEU A 521 46.93 26.73 27.11
CA LEU A 521 45.68 27.43 27.38
C LEU A 521 45.09 27.15 28.77
N ASP A 522 45.90 26.67 29.71
CA ASP A 522 45.52 26.62 31.13
C ASP A 522 45.48 28.06 31.67
N SER A 523 44.40 28.41 32.38
CA SER A 523 44.17 29.79 32.83
C SER A 523 44.49 29.99 34.31
N GLU A 524 45.33 30.98 34.61
CA GLU A 524 45.49 31.55 35.96
C GLU A 524 44.61 32.81 36.06
N ILE A 525 43.69 32.83 37.03
CA ILE A 525 42.75 33.94 37.24
C ILE A 525 42.99 34.55 38.62
N GLU A 526 43.40 35.81 38.66
CA GLU A 526 43.57 36.60 39.87
C GLU A 526 42.51 37.70 39.93
N GLN A 527 41.82 37.86 41.06
CA GLN A 527 40.94 39.00 41.27
C GLN A 527 41.77 40.25 41.56
N MET A 528 41.52 41.33 40.81
CA MET A 528 42.24 42.60 40.92
C MET A 528 41.65 43.55 41.96
#